data_AF-A0A1H2IBM8-F1
#
_entry.id   AF-A0A1H2IBM8-F1
#
_cell.length_a   1.000
_cell.length_b   1.000
_cell.length_c   1.000
_cell.angle_alpha   90.00
_cell.angle_beta   90.00
_cell.angle_gamma   90.00
#
_symmetry.space_group_name_H-M   'P 1'
#
loop_
_entity.id
_entity.type
_entity.pdbx_description
1 polymer ?
#
loop_
_entity_poly.entity_id
_entity_poly.type
_entity_poly.pdbx_seq_one_letter_code
_entity_poly.pdbx_strand_id
1 'polypeptide(L)'
;MDASAPPSPSTAPLWVDILARLCAARGARIDVEPLYGYAGAITAADGRRFIFKGTNFDINGAGASALAKDKDYASRFLGAAGLPVPRSLLLHSPRRVAALALKNPGVATRLPQGDAAPDFAREVGWPLFVKPNEGSEGEGVTKVADEDALLGALDDLFSVHERVLVQQAVPGADHRVIVLDGAVHGVFRRAPLSVTGDGELSIAALAEAVLGGFSAGGKGARVMLADPRIAAHLSAQGLALDSVPKAAVRIELLPNANLSTGGIAQDVTDSIGADLRDLAIGAAKALGLRFAGVDLLLDGEDATDAWVLEVNSAPGLSYFHRLGVSEAARVEAIYAALLDAMLDG
;
A
#
# COMPACT_ATOMS: atom_id res chain seq x y z
N MET A 1 -24.37 -35.39 21.36
CA MET A 1 -23.39 -34.51 20.70
C MET A 1 -23.01 -33.46 21.73
N ASP A 2 -21.76 -33.51 22.15
CA ASP A 2 -21.22 -32.81 23.31
C ASP A 2 -21.17 -31.30 23.06
N ALA A 3 -21.73 -30.52 23.98
CA ALA A 3 -21.91 -29.08 23.90
C ALA A 3 -20.78 -28.31 24.64
N SER A 4 -19.56 -28.88 24.69
CA SER A 4 -18.46 -28.34 25.49
C SER A 4 -17.16 -28.08 24.72
N ALA A 5 -17.16 -28.16 23.39
CA ALA A 5 -16.00 -27.72 22.61
C ALA A 5 -15.97 -26.18 22.56
N PRO A 6 -14.85 -25.51 22.91
CA PRO A 6 -14.69 -24.09 22.59
C PRO A 6 -14.84 -23.90 21.07
N PRO A 7 -15.48 -22.81 20.61
CA PRO A 7 -15.61 -22.57 19.17
C PRO A 7 -14.21 -22.60 18.55
N SER A 8 -14.06 -23.38 17.48
CA SER A 8 -12.87 -23.35 16.64
C SER A 8 -12.55 -21.90 16.30
N PRO A 9 -11.28 -21.45 16.35
CA PRO A 9 -10.94 -20.09 15.98
C PRO A 9 -11.49 -19.80 14.58
N SER A 10 -12.21 -18.68 14.45
CA SER A 10 -12.78 -18.22 13.19
C SER A 10 -11.71 -18.29 12.09
N THR A 11 -11.99 -19.04 11.03
CA THR A 11 -11.15 -19.05 9.82
C THR A 11 -11.39 -17.82 8.95
N ALA A 12 -12.33 -16.95 9.35
CA ALA A 12 -12.68 -15.76 8.59
C ALA A 12 -11.60 -14.68 8.73
N PRO A 13 -11.44 -13.81 7.72
CA PRO A 13 -10.60 -12.63 7.84
C PRO A 13 -11.04 -11.74 9.01
N LEU A 14 -10.09 -11.19 9.77
CA LEU A 14 -10.33 -10.32 10.93
C LEU A 14 -11.41 -9.22 10.70
N TRP A 15 -11.41 -8.59 9.52
CA TRP A 15 -12.37 -7.54 9.21
C TRP A 15 -13.82 -8.06 9.10
N VAL A 16 -14.00 -9.34 8.75
CA VAL A 16 -15.33 -10.00 8.74
C VAL A 16 -15.85 -10.13 10.16
N ASP A 17 -15.02 -10.58 11.11
CA ASP A 17 -15.43 -10.72 12.51
C ASP A 17 -15.79 -9.37 13.14
N ILE A 18 -15.03 -8.32 12.82
CA ILE A 18 -15.32 -6.93 13.24
C ILE A 18 -16.67 -6.48 12.66
N LEU A 19 -16.85 -6.59 11.34
CA LEU A 19 -18.08 -6.16 10.68
C LEU A 19 -19.30 -6.98 11.11
N ALA A 20 -19.16 -8.27 11.40
CA ALA A 20 -20.26 -9.10 11.90
C ALA A 20 -20.79 -8.58 13.23
N ARG A 21 -19.91 -8.24 14.18
CA ARG A 21 -20.30 -7.61 15.45
C ARG A 21 -20.96 -6.25 15.22
N LEU A 22 -20.37 -5.42 14.36
CA LEU A 22 -20.87 -4.07 14.10
C LEU A 22 -22.23 -4.08 13.38
N CYS A 23 -22.44 -5.00 12.44
CA CYS A 23 -23.71 -5.22 11.74
C CYS A 23 -24.80 -5.63 12.73
N ALA A 24 -24.51 -6.63 13.58
CA ALA A 24 -25.46 -7.09 14.59
C ALA A 24 -25.91 -5.94 15.53
N ALA A 25 -24.97 -5.07 15.93
CA ALA A 25 -25.27 -3.91 16.77
C ALA A 25 -26.15 -2.84 16.06
N ARG A 26 -26.23 -2.86 14.73
CA ARG A 26 -27.00 -1.91 13.90
C ARG A 26 -28.26 -2.52 13.27
N GLY A 27 -28.61 -3.75 13.64
CA GLY A 27 -29.72 -4.48 12.99
C GLY A 27 -29.46 -4.83 11.52
N ALA A 28 -28.21 -4.74 11.06
CA ALA A 28 -27.77 -5.19 9.76
C ALA A 28 -27.27 -6.64 9.83
N ARG A 29 -27.16 -7.29 8.68
CA ARG A 29 -26.61 -8.64 8.54
C ARG A 29 -25.43 -8.63 7.58
N ILE A 30 -24.45 -9.49 7.82
CA ILE A 30 -23.36 -9.75 6.88
C ILE A 30 -23.43 -11.21 6.46
N ASP A 31 -23.46 -11.44 5.15
CA ASP A 31 -23.41 -12.76 4.54
C ASP A 31 -22.08 -12.88 3.79
N VAL A 32 -21.28 -13.89 4.13
CA VAL A 32 -19.96 -14.12 3.54
C VAL A 32 -19.89 -15.47 2.85
N GLU A 33 -19.13 -15.53 1.77
CA GLU A 33 -18.75 -16.79 1.12
C GLU A 33 -18.05 -17.70 2.16
N PRO A 34 -18.52 -18.94 2.37
CA PRO A 34 -18.17 -19.73 3.54
C PRO A 34 -16.75 -20.32 3.51
N LEU A 35 -16.13 -20.48 2.34
CA LEU A 35 -14.82 -21.13 2.23
C LEU A 35 -13.68 -20.18 2.58
N TYR A 36 -13.71 -18.95 2.06
CA TYR A 36 -12.62 -17.98 2.21
C TYR A 36 -13.03 -16.70 2.96
N GLY A 37 -14.33 -16.42 3.10
CA GLY A 37 -14.81 -15.15 3.65
C GLY A 37 -14.41 -13.93 2.82
N TYR A 38 -14.07 -14.13 1.54
CA TYR A 38 -13.48 -13.09 0.69
C TYR A 38 -14.48 -12.34 -0.18
N ALA A 39 -15.73 -12.79 -0.28
CA ALA A 39 -16.78 -12.09 -0.99
C ALA A 39 -18.08 -12.22 -0.20
N GLY A 40 -18.99 -11.27 -0.35
CA GLY A 40 -20.21 -11.26 0.44
C GLY A 40 -21.03 -10.00 0.26
N ALA A 41 -21.97 -9.80 1.18
CA ALA A 41 -22.78 -8.60 1.23
C ALA A 41 -23.19 -8.24 2.65
N ILE A 42 -23.34 -6.94 2.88
CA ILE A 42 -24.00 -6.38 4.06
C ILE A 42 -25.42 -6.02 3.66
N THR A 43 -26.41 -6.46 4.44
CA THR A 43 -27.83 -6.14 4.24
C THR A 43 -28.31 -5.29 5.41
N ALA A 44 -28.71 -4.06 5.11
CA ALA A 44 -29.29 -3.13 6.07
C ALA A 44 -30.66 -3.59 6.58
N ALA A 45 -31.13 -2.99 7.68
CA ALA A 45 -32.44 -3.29 8.26
C ALA A 45 -33.61 -2.99 7.29
N ASP A 46 -33.44 -2.02 6.40
CA ASP A 46 -34.40 -1.63 5.37
C ASP A 46 -34.33 -2.49 4.09
N GLY A 47 -33.42 -3.47 4.03
CA GLY A 47 -33.22 -4.38 2.91
C GLY A 47 -32.25 -3.90 1.83
N ARG A 48 -31.69 -2.68 1.93
CA ARG A 48 -30.58 -2.27 1.06
C ARG A 48 -29.38 -3.21 1.23
N ARG A 49 -28.70 -3.50 0.13
CA ARG A 49 -27.62 -4.48 0.08
C ARG A 49 -26.36 -3.87 -0.52
N PHE A 50 -25.24 -4.04 0.17
CA PHE A 50 -23.92 -3.55 -0.20
C PHE A 50 -23.00 -4.74 -0.39
N ILE A 51 -22.56 -4.96 -1.63
CA ILE A 51 -21.70 -6.11 -1.95
C ILE A 51 -20.23 -5.78 -1.68
N PHE A 52 -19.40 -6.81 -1.50
CA PHE A 52 -17.96 -6.61 -1.38
C PHE A 52 -17.15 -7.78 -1.91
N LYS A 53 -15.89 -7.49 -2.23
CA LYS A 53 -14.83 -8.49 -2.46
C LYS A 53 -13.56 -8.05 -1.72
N GLY A 54 -13.16 -8.82 -0.71
CA GLY A 54 -12.17 -8.41 0.29
C GLY A 54 -12.66 -7.15 1.00
N THR A 55 -11.78 -6.16 1.17
CA THR A 55 -12.09 -4.84 1.71
C THR A 55 -12.59 -3.84 0.66
N ASN A 56 -12.88 -4.29 -0.55
CA ASN A 56 -13.49 -3.45 -1.58
C ASN A 56 -15.01 -3.45 -1.41
N PHE A 57 -15.47 -2.60 -0.49
CA PHE A 57 -16.89 -2.41 -0.18
C PHE A 57 -17.60 -1.55 -1.23
N ASP A 58 -18.90 -1.76 -1.39
CA ASP A 58 -19.78 -0.97 -2.26
C ASP A 58 -20.07 0.44 -1.69
N ILE A 59 -18.99 1.21 -1.52
CA ILE A 59 -19.01 2.62 -1.08
C ILE A 59 -18.35 3.54 -2.11
N ASN A 60 -17.36 3.03 -2.84
CA ASN A 60 -16.69 3.74 -3.92
C ASN A 60 -17.25 3.30 -5.27
N GLY A 61 -17.51 4.26 -6.16
CA GLY A 61 -17.94 3.94 -7.53
C GLY A 61 -16.90 3.10 -8.27
N ALA A 62 -17.35 2.17 -9.12
CA ALA A 62 -16.47 1.24 -9.83
C ALA A 62 -15.38 1.95 -10.66
N GLY A 63 -15.72 3.08 -11.30
CA GLY A 63 -14.77 3.90 -12.06
C GLY A 63 -13.69 4.53 -11.18
N ALA A 64 -14.05 5.10 -10.03
CA ALA A 64 -13.11 5.67 -9.07
C ALA A 64 -12.15 4.60 -8.50
N SER A 65 -12.70 3.44 -8.13
CA SER A 65 -11.90 2.30 -7.66
C SER A 65 -10.97 1.72 -8.74
N ALA A 66 -11.38 1.74 -10.01
CA ALA A 66 -10.51 1.31 -11.12
C ALA A 66 -9.40 2.33 -11.40
N LEU A 67 -9.73 3.63 -11.38
CA LEU A 67 -8.78 4.72 -11.55
C LEU A 67 -7.69 4.68 -10.47
N ALA A 68 -8.08 4.48 -9.20
CA ALA A 68 -7.17 4.41 -8.07
C ALA A 68 -6.16 3.25 -8.16
N LYS A 69 -6.50 2.15 -8.85
CA LYS A 69 -5.60 1.00 -9.07
C LYS A 69 -4.57 1.24 -10.17
N ASP A 70 -4.80 2.23 -11.03
CA ASP A 70 -3.91 2.60 -12.12
C ASP A 70 -2.99 3.75 -11.67
N LYS A 71 -1.73 3.45 -11.39
CA LYS A 71 -0.80 4.44 -10.78
C LYS A 71 -0.57 5.65 -11.67
N ASP A 72 -0.41 5.47 -12.97
CA ASP A 72 -0.24 6.57 -13.93
C ASP A 72 -1.48 7.47 -13.99
N TYR A 73 -2.66 6.90 -14.16
CA TYR A 73 -3.88 7.72 -14.23
C TYR A 73 -4.21 8.37 -12.89
N ALA A 74 -4.07 7.66 -11.77
CA ALA A 74 -4.26 8.25 -10.45
C ALA A 74 -3.32 9.45 -10.25
N SER A 75 -2.01 9.29 -10.51
CA SER A 75 -1.02 10.37 -10.42
C SER A 75 -1.39 11.56 -11.32
N ARG A 76 -1.84 11.29 -12.56
CA ARG A 76 -2.27 12.33 -13.50
C ARG A 76 -3.45 13.15 -12.96
N PHE A 77 -4.47 12.51 -12.38
CA PHE A 77 -5.64 13.21 -11.82
C PHE A 77 -5.29 13.98 -10.55
N LEU A 78 -4.43 13.42 -9.69
CA LEU A 78 -3.92 14.10 -8.50
C LEU A 78 -3.12 15.36 -8.89
N GLY A 79 -2.19 15.25 -9.84
CA GLY A 79 -1.43 16.39 -10.34
C GLY A 79 -2.30 17.45 -11.03
N ALA A 80 -3.32 17.03 -11.80
CA ALA A 80 -4.29 17.94 -12.40
C ALA A 80 -5.15 18.69 -11.36
N ALA A 81 -5.32 18.13 -10.17
CA ALA A 81 -5.96 18.78 -9.02
C ALA A 81 -5.00 19.70 -8.23
N GLY A 82 -3.76 19.89 -8.70
CA GLY A 82 -2.75 20.73 -8.06
C GLY A 82 -2.07 20.08 -6.86
N LEU A 83 -2.20 18.76 -6.68
CA LEU A 83 -1.59 18.04 -5.56
C LEU A 83 -0.13 17.66 -5.89
N PRO A 84 0.77 17.70 -4.89
CA PRO A 84 2.16 17.31 -5.07
C PRO A 84 2.27 15.80 -5.32
N VAL A 85 2.65 15.41 -6.54
CA VAL A 85 2.89 14.01 -6.92
C VAL A 85 4.28 13.87 -7.54
N PRO A 86 5.01 12.77 -7.27
CA PRO A 86 6.30 12.54 -7.89
C PRO A 86 6.16 12.44 -9.42
N ARG A 87 7.10 13.04 -10.15
CA ARG A 87 7.12 12.95 -11.62
C ARG A 87 7.19 11.49 -12.06
N SER A 88 6.45 11.14 -13.11
CA SER A 88 6.41 9.77 -13.62
C SER A 88 6.30 9.69 -15.14
N LEU A 89 6.80 8.59 -15.70
CA LEU A 89 6.71 8.20 -17.10
C LEU A 89 6.11 6.79 -17.20
N LEU A 90 4.98 6.66 -17.87
CA LEU A 90 4.39 5.36 -18.20
C LEU A 90 4.94 4.82 -19.52
N LEU A 91 5.52 3.64 -19.46
CA LEU A 91 6.03 2.89 -20.60
C LEU A 91 5.17 1.64 -20.86
N HIS A 92 5.19 1.19 -22.10
CA HIS A 92 4.42 0.05 -22.59
C HIS A 92 5.35 -0.98 -23.20
N SER A 93 5.06 -2.27 -22.97
CA SER A 93 5.85 -3.33 -23.57
C SER A 93 5.79 -3.25 -25.11
N PRO A 94 6.82 -3.73 -25.83
CA PRO A 94 6.77 -3.83 -27.29
C PRO A 94 5.55 -4.61 -27.80
N ARG A 95 5.15 -5.67 -27.09
CA ARG A 95 3.96 -6.47 -27.41
C ARG A 95 2.68 -5.66 -27.34
N ARG A 96 2.51 -4.85 -26.29
CA ARG A 96 1.34 -3.97 -26.13
C ARG A 96 1.33 -2.86 -27.15
N VAL A 97 2.47 -2.24 -27.45
CA VAL A 97 2.57 -1.21 -28.50
C VAL A 97 2.15 -1.79 -29.85
N ALA A 98 2.66 -2.97 -30.22
CA ALA A 98 2.29 -3.65 -31.46
C ALA A 98 0.78 -3.99 -31.49
N ALA A 99 0.22 -4.52 -30.40
CA ALA A 99 -1.21 -4.81 -30.30
C ALA A 99 -2.08 -3.55 -30.38
N LEU A 100 -1.64 -2.44 -29.80
CA LEU A 100 -2.32 -1.15 -29.89
C LEU A 100 -2.24 -0.55 -31.29
N ALA A 101 -1.10 -0.69 -31.99
CA ALA A 101 -0.94 -0.18 -33.35
C ALA A 101 -1.96 -0.78 -34.32
N LEU A 102 -2.35 -2.04 -34.11
CA LEU A 102 -3.39 -2.70 -34.91
C LEU A 102 -4.81 -2.15 -34.65
N LYS A 103 -5.10 -1.71 -33.43
CA LYS A 103 -6.44 -1.27 -33.02
C LYS A 103 -6.62 0.24 -33.10
N ASN A 104 -5.57 1.00 -32.79
CA ASN A 104 -5.56 2.44 -32.70
C ASN A 104 -4.14 2.99 -32.98
N PRO A 105 -3.72 3.06 -34.25
CA PRO A 105 -2.36 3.44 -34.62
C PRO A 105 -2.01 4.86 -34.16
N GLY A 106 -2.96 5.79 -34.16
CA GLY A 106 -2.73 7.15 -33.70
C GLY A 106 -2.48 7.27 -32.19
N VAL A 107 -2.91 6.29 -31.38
CA VAL A 107 -2.49 6.22 -29.97
C VAL A 107 -1.09 5.63 -29.88
N ALA A 108 -0.80 4.54 -30.60
CA ALA A 108 0.49 3.87 -30.54
C ALA A 108 1.67 4.79 -30.90
N THR A 109 1.49 5.69 -31.88
CA THR A 109 2.53 6.67 -32.30
C THR A 109 2.79 7.76 -31.27
N ARG A 110 1.89 7.99 -30.31
CA ARG A 110 2.04 8.99 -29.24
C ARG A 110 2.60 8.41 -27.95
N LEU A 111 2.73 7.09 -27.86
CA LEU A 111 3.30 6.46 -26.67
C LEU A 111 4.81 6.76 -26.60
N PRO A 112 5.37 6.96 -25.39
CA PRO A 112 6.81 7.05 -25.24
C PRO A 112 7.49 5.74 -25.69
N GLN A 113 8.59 5.86 -26.42
CA GLN A 113 9.35 4.74 -27.00
C GLN A 113 10.85 5.08 -27.04
N GLY A 114 11.70 4.10 -27.34
CA GLY A 114 13.15 4.30 -27.50
C GLY A 114 13.79 4.88 -26.24
N ASP A 115 14.50 5.99 -26.39
CA ASP A 115 15.28 6.67 -25.34
C ASP A 115 14.42 7.43 -24.31
N ALA A 116 13.09 7.29 -24.33
CA ALA A 116 12.19 8.00 -23.41
C ALA A 116 12.52 7.78 -21.92
N ALA A 117 12.93 6.57 -21.53
CA ALA A 117 13.30 6.29 -20.13
C ALA A 117 14.64 6.96 -19.74
N PRO A 118 15.74 6.79 -20.52
CA PRO A 118 16.97 7.56 -20.33
C PRO A 118 16.78 9.09 -20.35
N ASP A 119 15.96 9.62 -21.28
CA ASP A 119 15.65 11.05 -21.36
C ASP A 119 14.95 11.54 -20.09
N PHE A 120 13.94 10.81 -19.61
CA PHE A 120 13.26 11.12 -18.36
C PHE A 120 14.22 11.08 -17.17
N ALA A 121 15.13 10.10 -17.12
CA ALA A 121 16.12 9.99 -16.06
C ALA A 121 17.11 11.18 -16.06
N ARG A 122 17.55 11.64 -17.23
CA ARG A 122 18.38 12.85 -17.35
C ARG A 122 17.66 14.12 -16.91
N GLU A 123 16.35 14.20 -17.12
CA GLU A 123 15.55 15.36 -16.74
C GLU A 123 15.22 15.41 -15.25
N VAL A 124 14.89 14.25 -14.67
CA VAL A 124 14.42 14.13 -13.28
C VAL A 124 15.56 13.90 -12.28
N GLY A 125 16.63 13.26 -12.73
CA GLY A 125 17.75 12.84 -11.88
C GLY A 125 17.53 11.49 -11.19
N TRP A 126 18.60 11.01 -10.56
CA TRP A 126 18.63 9.74 -9.83
C TRP A 126 18.45 9.95 -8.32
N PRO A 127 17.94 8.95 -7.58
CA PRO A 127 17.49 7.65 -8.06
C PRO A 127 16.03 7.68 -8.58
N LEU A 128 15.64 6.61 -9.27
CA LEU A 128 14.27 6.39 -9.76
C LEU A 128 13.69 5.08 -9.22
N PHE A 129 12.37 4.96 -9.25
CA PHE A 129 11.65 3.70 -9.04
C PHE A 129 11.07 3.21 -10.35
N VAL A 130 11.29 1.93 -10.66
CA VAL A 130 10.65 1.21 -11.78
C VAL A 130 9.66 0.22 -11.19
N LYS A 131 8.39 0.27 -11.59
CA LYS A 131 7.33 -0.56 -11.00
C LYS A 131 6.18 -0.88 -11.97
N PRO A 132 5.47 -2.01 -11.79
CA PRO A 132 4.22 -2.27 -12.50
C PRO A 132 3.20 -1.15 -12.28
N ASN A 133 2.53 -0.73 -13.36
CA ASN A 133 1.52 0.31 -13.27
C ASN A 133 0.32 -0.11 -12.39
N GLU A 134 -0.06 -1.38 -12.46
CA GLU A 134 -1.10 -2.00 -11.65
C GLU A 134 -0.46 -3.08 -10.76
N GLY A 135 -0.94 -3.23 -9.53
CA GLY A 135 -0.37 -4.16 -8.55
C GLY A 135 -0.33 -3.57 -7.15
N SER A 136 -0.03 -4.40 -6.15
CA SER A 136 -0.06 -4.06 -4.72
C SER A 136 1.18 -4.57 -3.97
N GLU A 137 1.33 -4.16 -2.71
CA GLU A 137 2.33 -4.70 -1.76
C GLU A 137 3.81 -4.52 -2.17
N GLY A 138 4.10 -3.66 -3.15
CA GLY A 138 5.47 -3.39 -3.60
C GLY A 138 6.11 -4.53 -4.39
N GLU A 139 5.29 -5.44 -4.94
CA GLU A 139 5.76 -6.47 -5.86
C GLU A 139 6.25 -5.84 -7.18
N GLY A 140 7.42 -6.27 -7.65
CA GLY A 140 8.04 -5.74 -8.87
C GLY A 140 8.53 -4.29 -8.76
N VAL A 141 8.66 -3.73 -7.55
CA VAL A 141 9.21 -2.37 -7.37
C VAL A 141 10.73 -2.44 -7.21
N THR A 142 11.46 -1.79 -8.11
CA THR A 142 12.92 -1.72 -8.10
C THR A 142 13.38 -0.26 -8.02
N LYS A 143 14.32 0.04 -7.12
CA LYS A 143 14.98 1.34 -7.06
C LYS A 143 16.27 1.27 -7.88
N VAL A 144 16.45 2.19 -8.82
CA VAL A 144 17.58 2.24 -9.75
C VAL A 144 18.34 3.55 -9.59
N ALA A 145 19.67 3.50 -9.73
CA ALA A 145 20.57 4.64 -9.47
C ALA A 145 21.36 5.10 -10.71
N ASP A 146 21.25 4.35 -11.81
CA ASP A 146 21.93 4.61 -13.08
C ASP A 146 21.13 4.02 -14.25
N GLU A 147 21.58 4.35 -15.46
CA GLU A 147 20.90 3.99 -16.71
C GLU A 147 20.91 2.49 -16.96
N ASP A 148 22.03 1.80 -16.70
CA ASP A 148 22.14 0.36 -16.88
C ASP A 148 21.14 -0.38 -15.98
N ALA A 149 21.03 0.02 -14.71
CA ALA A 149 20.06 -0.54 -13.77
C ALA A 149 18.61 -0.23 -14.19
N LEU A 150 18.34 0.96 -14.74
CA LEU A 150 17.02 1.33 -15.27
C LEU A 150 16.62 0.42 -16.43
N LEU A 151 17.50 0.23 -17.42
CA LEU A 151 17.23 -0.61 -18.58
C LEU A 151 17.03 -2.08 -18.19
N GLY A 152 17.89 -2.61 -17.30
CA GLY A 152 17.73 -3.96 -16.78
C GLY A 152 16.40 -4.18 -16.05
N ALA A 153 15.99 -3.23 -15.19
CA ALA A 153 14.72 -3.32 -14.48
C ALA A 153 13.50 -3.24 -15.42
N LEU A 154 13.60 -2.48 -16.51
CA LEU A 154 12.55 -2.41 -17.52
C LEU A 154 12.43 -3.74 -18.28
N ASP A 155 13.55 -4.33 -18.69
CA ASP A 155 13.57 -5.62 -19.38
C ASP A 155 12.95 -6.73 -18.52
N ASP A 156 13.34 -6.80 -17.25
CA ASP A 156 12.78 -7.75 -16.28
C ASP A 156 11.27 -7.59 -16.14
N LEU A 157 10.79 -6.36 -15.94
CA LEU A 157 9.36 -6.10 -15.72
C LEU A 157 8.53 -6.30 -16.98
N PHE A 158 9.04 -5.96 -18.17
CA PHE A 158 8.32 -6.17 -19.43
C PHE A 158 8.20 -7.65 -19.82
N SER A 159 8.94 -8.55 -19.17
CA SER A 159 8.74 -10.00 -19.34
C SER A 159 7.41 -10.50 -18.75
N VAL A 160 6.82 -9.76 -17.79
CA VAL A 160 5.60 -10.15 -17.08
C VAL A 160 4.49 -9.10 -17.22
N HIS A 161 4.83 -7.82 -17.29
CA HIS A 161 3.89 -6.71 -17.26
C HIS A 161 3.86 -5.96 -18.58
N GLU A 162 2.66 -5.56 -19.01
CA GLU A 162 2.47 -4.81 -20.26
C GLU A 162 2.63 -3.29 -20.08
N ARG A 163 2.63 -2.80 -18.84
CA ARG A 163 2.66 -1.39 -18.45
C ARG A 163 3.54 -1.19 -17.23
N VAL A 164 4.59 -0.39 -17.38
CA VAL A 164 5.59 -0.14 -16.33
C VAL A 164 5.74 1.36 -16.15
N LEU A 165 5.76 1.79 -14.89
CA LEU A 165 5.92 3.18 -14.50
C LEU A 165 7.35 3.41 -14.00
N VAL A 166 8.03 4.39 -14.60
CA VAL A 166 9.29 4.95 -14.06
C VAL A 166 8.92 6.23 -13.30
N GLN A 167 9.31 6.33 -12.04
CA GLN A 167 8.91 7.41 -11.15
C GLN A 167 10.11 8.00 -10.41
N GLN A 168 10.10 9.32 -10.23
CA GLN A 168 11.02 10.04 -9.36
C GLN A 168 11.04 9.44 -7.95
N ALA A 169 12.22 9.15 -7.40
CA ALA A 169 12.32 8.88 -5.98
C ALA A 169 12.27 10.20 -5.20
N VAL A 170 11.31 10.32 -4.29
CA VAL A 170 11.19 11.47 -3.39
C VAL A 170 11.47 11.04 -1.95
N PRO A 171 12.10 11.90 -1.13
CA PRO A 171 12.35 11.61 0.28
C PRO A 171 11.07 11.72 1.11
N GLY A 172 11.14 11.25 2.34
CA GLY A 172 10.13 11.49 3.36
C GLY A 172 9.72 10.26 4.16
N ALA A 173 9.08 10.51 5.30
CA ALA A 173 8.50 9.48 6.14
C ALA A 173 7.15 9.02 5.59
N ASP A 174 6.96 7.71 5.50
CA ASP A 174 5.74 7.09 5.00
C ASP A 174 4.59 7.22 6.00
N HIS A 175 3.48 7.80 5.55
CA HIS A 175 2.23 7.90 6.29
C HIS A 175 1.07 7.37 5.46
N ARG A 176 0.27 6.48 6.04
CA ARG A 176 -1.02 6.08 5.49
C ARG A 176 -2.14 6.80 6.21
N VAL A 177 -2.87 7.65 5.49
CA VAL A 177 -4.03 8.40 5.98
C VAL A 177 -5.32 7.73 5.52
N ILE A 178 -6.19 7.37 6.44
CA ILE A 178 -7.50 6.81 6.16
C ILE A 178 -8.53 7.93 6.11
N VAL A 179 -9.11 8.12 4.93
CA VAL A 179 -10.13 9.13 4.65
C VAL A 179 -11.47 8.43 4.43
N LEU A 180 -12.53 8.96 5.05
CA LEU A 180 -13.91 8.57 4.81
C LEU A 180 -14.78 9.83 4.73
N ASP A 181 -15.53 10.01 3.64
CA ASP A 181 -16.49 11.11 3.43
C ASP A 181 -15.94 12.51 3.77
N GLY A 182 -14.67 12.75 3.40
CA GLY A 182 -14.02 14.05 3.61
C GLY A 182 -13.48 14.27 5.02
N ALA A 183 -13.44 13.25 5.87
CA ALA A 183 -12.82 13.29 7.19
C ALA A 183 -11.67 12.27 7.31
N VAL A 184 -10.67 12.60 8.14
CA VAL A 184 -9.57 11.69 8.48
C VAL A 184 -9.94 10.86 9.70
N HIS A 185 -9.90 9.54 9.58
CA HIS A 185 -10.25 8.60 10.66
C HIS A 185 -9.03 7.90 11.27
N GLY A 186 -7.91 7.86 10.57
CA GLY A 186 -6.67 7.28 11.06
C GLY A 186 -5.45 7.75 10.28
N VAL A 187 -4.32 7.88 10.95
CA VAL A 187 -3.03 8.17 10.34
C VAL A 187 -2.00 7.25 10.94
N PHE A 188 -1.35 6.47 10.08
CA PHE A 188 -0.35 5.51 10.51
C PHE A 188 0.98 5.84 9.85
N ARG A 189 1.97 6.26 10.65
CA ARG A 189 3.35 6.41 10.20
C ARG A 189 3.96 5.02 10.10
N ARG A 190 4.44 4.64 8.92
CA ARG A 190 5.05 3.34 8.65
C ARG A 190 6.56 3.48 8.55
N ALA A 191 7.29 2.47 9.01
CA ALA A 191 8.73 2.36 8.78
C ALA A 191 9.08 0.99 8.17
N PRO A 192 10.13 0.92 7.33
CA PRO A 192 10.58 -0.33 6.74
C PRO A 192 10.95 -1.38 7.77
N LEU A 193 10.92 -2.64 7.34
CA LEU A 193 11.49 -3.74 8.11
C LEU A 193 12.97 -3.44 8.37
N SER A 194 13.37 -3.53 9.63
CA SER A 194 14.72 -3.16 10.06
C SER A 194 15.19 -4.01 11.23
N VAL A 195 16.49 -4.12 11.40
CA VAL A 195 17.13 -4.64 12.61
C VAL A 195 17.94 -3.54 13.29
N THR A 196 18.16 -3.66 14.60
CA THR A 196 19.08 -2.78 15.33
C THR A 196 20.25 -3.62 15.81
N GLY A 197 21.47 -3.21 15.46
CA GLY A 197 22.67 -3.90 15.88
C GLY A 197 22.85 -3.90 17.39
N ASP A 198 23.33 -5.01 17.93
CA ASP A 198 23.82 -5.15 19.29
C ASP A 198 25.37 -5.15 19.35
N GLY A 199 26.03 -5.17 18.19
CA GLY A 199 27.48 -5.26 18.07
C GLY A 199 28.04 -6.68 18.09
N GLU A 200 27.18 -7.69 18.22
CA GLU A 200 27.58 -9.10 18.38
C GLU A 200 26.94 -10.02 17.34
N LEU A 201 25.64 -9.87 17.10
CA LEU A 201 24.88 -10.72 16.19
C LEU A 201 24.92 -10.22 14.75
N SER A 202 24.87 -11.17 13.81
CA SER A 202 24.73 -10.85 12.38
C SER A 202 23.33 -10.31 12.07
N ILE A 203 23.22 -9.59 10.94
CA ILE A 203 21.93 -9.13 10.42
C ILE A 203 20.95 -10.31 10.27
N ALA A 204 21.41 -11.46 9.79
CA ALA A 204 20.59 -12.67 9.68
C ALA A 204 20.00 -13.08 11.04
N ALA A 205 20.82 -13.21 12.08
CA ALA A 205 20.37 -13.62 13.40
C ALA A 205 19.39 -12.61 14.03
N LEU A 206 19.67 -11.31 13.89
CA LEU A 206 18.77 -10.24 14.34
C LEU A 206 17.43 -10.27 13.59
N ALA A 207 17.48 -10.48 12.27
CA ALA A 207 16.29 -10.54 11.43
C ALA A 207 15.45 -11.79 11.72
N GLU A 208 16.07 -12.94 11.99
CA GLU A 208 15.38 -14.16 12.41
C GLU A 208 14.62 -13.94 13.73
N ALA A 209 15.20 -13.23 14.69
CA ALA A 209 14.52 -12.91 15.94
C ALA A 209 13.29 -12.00 15.70
N VAL A 210 13.42 -10.96 14.87
CA VAL A 210 12.32 -10.07 14.50
C VAL A 210 11.22 -10.85 13.75
N LEU A 211 11.58 -11.65 12.74
CA LEU A 211 10.67 -12.47 11.92
C LEU A 211 10.01 -13.60 12.72
N GLY A 212 10.74 -14.22 13.66
CA GLY A 212 10.21 -15.25 14.56
C GLY A 212 9.12 -14.71 15.49
N GLY A 213 9.27 -13.46 15.96
CA GLY A 213 8.24 -12.77 16.75
C GLY A 213 6.94 -12.49 15.97
N PHE A 214 7.02 -12.41 14.64
CA PHE A 214 5.85 -12.31 13.77
C PHE A 214 5.12 -13.67 13.67
N SER A 215 5.85 -14.77 13.46
CA SER A 215 5.26 -16.11 13.35
C SER A 215 4.57 -16.59 14.63
N ALA A 216 5.16 -16.33 15.81
CA ALA A 216 4.63 -16.78 17.10
C ALA A 216 3.30 -16.11 17.51
N GLY A 217 2.97 -14.94 16.96
CA GLY A 217 1.74 -14.21 17.27
C GLY A 217 0.60 -14.39 16.25
N GLY A 218 0.70 -15.35 15.32
CA GLY A 218 -0.19 -15.44 14.15
C GLY A 218 -0.01 -14.29 13.16
N LYS A 219 1.10 -13.54 13.27
CA LYS A 219 1.41 -12.31 12.54
C LYS A 219 2.27 -12.58 11.31
N GLY A 220 2.06 -13.70 10.59
CA GLY A 220 2.97 -14.14 9.52
C GLY A 220 3.45 -12.99 8.63
N ALA A 221 4.70 -12.57 8.84
CA ALA A 221 5.35 -11.66 7.90
C ALA A 221 5.46 -12.45 6.60
N ARG A 222 4.97 -11.90 5.49
CA ARG A 222 5.06 -12.57 4.19
C ARG A 222 6.46 -12.51 3.60
N VAL A 223 7.44 -12.02 4.37
CA VAL A 223 8.82 -11.87 3.94
C VAL A 223 9.68 -12.93 4.60
N MET A 224 10.37 -13.68 3.76
CA MET A 224 11.42 -14.58 4.16
C MET A 224 12.75 -13.84 4.07
N LEU A 225 13.72 -14.21 4.91
CA LEU A 225 15.08 -13.68 4.82
C LEU A 225 15.73 -13.90 3.44
N ALA A 226 15.31 -14.94 2.72
CA ALA A 226 15.75 -15.24 1.36
C ALA A 226 15.09 -14.35 0.27
N ASP A 227 14.27 -13.36 0.64
CA ASP A 227 13.69 -12.42 -0.32
C ASP A 227 14.82 -11.65 -1.03
N PRO A 228 14.89 -11.70 -2.38
CA PRO A 228 15.99 -11.08 -3.13
C PRO A 228 16.06 -9.57 -2.93
N ARG A 229 14.95 -8.92 -2.56
CA ARG A 229 14.91 -7.48 -2.27
C ARG A 229 15.74 -7.14 -1.03
N ILE A 230 15.81 -8.05 -0.04
CA ILE A 230 16.64 -7.85 1.16
C ILE A 230 18.11 -7.85 0.78
N ALA A 231 18.55 -8.86 0.03
CA ALA A 231 19.94 -8.96 -0.41
C ALA A 231 20.35 -7.75 -1.26
N ALA A 232 19.51 -7.33 -2.21
CA ALA A 232 19.76 -6.16 -3.04
C ALA A 232 19.87 -4.87 -2.20
N HIS A 233 18.96 -4.69 -1.22
CA HIS A 233 18.94 -3.49 -0.40
C HIS A 233 20.10 -3.43 0.61
N LEU A 234 20.51 -4.56 1.19
CA LEU A 234 21.71 -4.63 2.02
C LEU A 234 22.98 -4.36 1.22
N SER A 235 23.10 -4.96 0.03
CA SER A 235 24.25 -4.75 -0.87
C SER A 235 24.42 -3.28 -1.24
N ALA A 236 23.31 -2.57 -1.52
CA ALA A 236 23.32 -1.13 -1.77
C ALA A 236 23.80 -0.29 -0.56
N GLN A 237 23.71 -0.83 0.66
CA GLN A 237 24.25 -0.23 1.89
C GLN A 237 25.70 -0.67 2.18
N GLY A 238 26.31 -1.50 1.33
CA GLY A 238 27.62 -2.11 1.57
C GLY A 238 27.59 -3.19 2.66
N LEU A 239 26.42 -3.81 2.89
CA LEU A 239 26.18 -4.82 3.92
C LEU A 239 25.74 -6.14 3.29
N ALA A 240 25.88 -7.22 4.06
CA ALA A 240 25.37 -8.55 3.74
C ALA A 240 24.73 -9.18 4.98
N LEU A 241 24.00 -10.29 4.80
CA LEU A 241 23.28 -10.95 5.89
C LEU A 241 24.21 -11.44 7.03
N ASP A 242 25.47 -11.73 6.72
CA ASP A 242 26.50 -12.13 7.68
C ASP A 242 27.22 -10.95 8.35
N SER A 243 26.94 -9.70 7.92
CA SER A 243 27.49 -8.50 8.55
C SER A 243 26.98 -8.35 9.98
N VAL A 244 27.86 -7.94 10.89
CA VAL A 244 27.53 -7.63 12.29
C VAL A 244 27.41 -6.10 12.43
N PRO A 245 26.20 -5.54 12.57
CA PRO A 245 26.03 -4.10 12.71
C PRO A 245 26.53 -3.64 14.07
N LYS A 246 27.11 -2.43 14.12
CA LYS A 246 27.52 -1.81 15.38
C LYS A 246 26.30 -1.65 16.31
N ALA A 247 26.56 -1.70 17.62
CA ALA A 247 25.54 -1.50 18.63
C ALA A 247 24.74 -0.20 18.39
N ALA A 248 23.42 -0.28 18.55
CA ALA A 248 22.45 0.79 18.34
C ALA A 248 22.33 1.34 16.90
N VAL A 249 23.01 0.75 15.91
CA VAL A 249 22.83 1.14 14.50
C VAL A 249 21.62 0.40 13.92
N ARG A 250 20.63 1.16 13.44
CA ARG A 250 19.46 0.64 12.74
C ARG A 250 19.81 0.37 11.26
N ILE A 251 19.56 -0.84 10.80
CA ILE A 251 19.74 -1.26 9.40
C ILE A 251 18.38 -1.59 8.80
N GLU A 252 18.04 -0.94 7.69
CA GLU A 252 16.84 -1.22 6.93
C GLU A 252 17.08 -2.46 6.05
N LEU A 253 16.16 -3.43 6.14
CA LEU A 253 16.22 -4.67 5.35
C LEU A 253 15.46 -4.56 4.04
N LEU A 254 14.50 -3.63 3.95
CA LEU A 254 13.71 -3.40 2.74
C LEU A 254 13.60 -1.90 2.47
N PRO A 255 13.49 -1.50 1.19
CA PRO A 255 13.38 -0.09 0.82
C PRO A 255 11.98 0.50 1.03
N ASN A 256 10.98 -0.30 1.41
CA ASN A 256 9.58 0.12 1.55
C ASN A 256 9.01 -0.16 2.95
N ALA A 257 8.13 0.73 3.41
CA ALA A 257 7.48 0.66 4.71
C ALA A 257 6.22 -0.25 4.75
N ASN A 258 6.24 -1.36 4.00
CA ASN A 258 5.07 -2.22 3.90
C ASN A 258 4.91 -3.11 5.15
N LEU A 259 3.75 -3.01 5.81
CA LEU A 259 3.44 -3.83 6.98
C LEU A 259 3.27 -5.32 6.66
N SER A 260 2.84 -5.65 5.42
CA SER A 260 2.72 -7.04 5.00
C SER A 260 4.08 -7.76 4.93
N THR A 261 5.16 -7.01 4.76
CA THR A 261 6.54 -7.49 4.70
C THR A 261 7.31 -7.27 6.01
N GLY A 262 6.61 -7.04 7.13
CA GLY A 262 7.23 -6.92 8.45
C GLY A 262 7.68 -5.52 8.85
N GLY A 263 7.25 -4.48 8.12
CA GLY A 263 7.39 -3.10 8.57
C GLY A 263 6.68 -2.85 9.90
N ILE A 264 7.05 -1.76 10.58
CA ILE A 264 6.38 -1.29 11.80
C ILE A 264 5.49 -0.10 11.48
N ALA A 265 4.45 0.12 12.28
CA ALA A 265 3.63 1.31 12.19
C ALA A 265 3.36 1.89 13.58
N GLN A 266 3.18 3.21 13.59
CA GLN A 266 2.78 4.00 14.75
C GLN A 266 1.52 4.79 14.39
N ASP A 267 0.50 4.72 15.25
CA ASP A 267 -0.66 5.60 15.15
C ASP A 267 -0.28 7.03 15.55
N VAL A 268 -0.44 7.97 14.63
CA VAL A 268 -0.13 9.39 14.78
C VAL A 268 -1.34 10.27 14.42
N THR A 269 -2.55 9.68 14.48
CA THR A 269 -3.82 10.32 14.08
C THR A 269 -4.05 11.67 14.77
N ASP A 270 -3.76 11.73 16.07
CA ASP A 270 -4.04 12.90 16.88
C ASP A 270 -2.97 13.99 16.77
N SER A 271 -1.78 13.66 16.25
CA SER A 271 -0.64 14.59 16.15
C SER A 271 -0.40 15.15 14.74
N ILE A 272 -1.15 14.70 13.72
CA ILE A 272 -0.95 15.21 12.36
C ILE A 272 -1.46 16.66 12.21
N GLY A 273 -0.76 17.48 11.41
CA GLY A 273 -1.16 18.85 11.09
C GLY A 273 -2.42 18.93 10.23
N ALA A 274 -3.12 20.07 10.25
CA ALA A 274 -4.33 20.30 9.45
C ALA A 274 -4.05 20.20 7.94
N ASP A 275 -2.96 20.80 7.47
CA ASP A 275 -2.59 20.83 6.06
C ASP A 275 -2.39 19.42 5.46
N LEU A 276 -1.83 18.49 6.23
CA LEU A 276 -1.68 17.09 5.82
C LEU A 276 -3.02 16.34 5.77
N ARG A 277 -3.96 16.67 6.67
CA ARG A 277 -5.33 16.14 6.62
C ARG A 277 -6.02 16.64 5.35
N ASP A 278 -5.92 17.93 5.06
CA ASP A 278 -6.51 18.56 3.88
C ASP A 278 -5.90 18.01 2.58
N LEU A 279 -4.59 17.76 2.56
CA LEU A 279 -3.91 17.09 1.44
C LEU A 279 -4.47 15.70 1.18
N ALA A 280 -4.63 14.87 2.23
CA ALA A 280 -5.19 13.53 2.10
C ALA A 280 -6.66 13.56 1.66
N ILE A 281 -7.47 14.45 2.23
CA ILE A 281 -8.87 14.65 1.84
C ILE A 281 -8.96 15.09 0.37
N GLY A 282 -8.10 16.02 -0.04
CA GLY A 282 -7.96 16.50 -1.41
C GLY A 282 -7.61 15.37 -2.38
N ALA A 283 -6.69 14.49 -2.00
CA ALA A 283 -6.29 13.33 -2.80
C ALA A 283 -7.45 12.34 -3.01
N ALA A 284 -8.18 11.99 -1.94
CA ALA A 284 -9.36 11.14 -2.05
C ALA A 284 -10.45 11.78 -2.94
N LYS A 285 -10.70 13.07 -2.76
CA LYS A 285 -11.68 13.85 -3.54
C LYS A 285 -11.30 13.93 -5.02
N ALA A 286 -10.03 14.13 -5.35
CA ALA A 286 -9.54 14.23 -6.72
C ALA A 286 -9.78 12.94 -7.54
N LEU A 287 -9.83 11.78 -6.86
CA LEU A 287 -10.14 10.49 -7.48
C LEU A 287 -11.61 10.07 -7.29
N GLY A 288 -12.44 10.91 -6.67
CA GLY A 288 -13.85 10.61 -6.41
C GLY A 288 -14.08 9.45 -5.44
N LEU A 289 -13.17 9.23 -4.50
CA LEU A 289 -13.27 8.18 -3.49
C LEU A 289 -13.90 8.72 -2.20
N ARG A 290 -14.89 7.98 -1.69
CA ARG A 290 -15.49 8.21 -0.38
C ARG A 290 -14.63 7.60 0.72
N PHE A 291 -14.18 6.36 0.54
CA PHE A 291 -13.29 5.65 1.46
C PHE A 291 -11.94 5.38 0.80
N ALA A 292 -10.85 5.87 1.38
CA ALA A 292 -9.53 5.72 0.79
C ALA A 292 -8.42 5.59 1.84
N GLY A 293 -7.36 4.88 1.49
CA GLY A 293 -6.05 4.99 2.15
C GLY A 293 -5.11 5.78 1.27
N VAL A 294 -4.76 7.00 1.69
CA VAL A 294 -3.83 7.89 0.99
C VAL A 294 -2.44 7.69 1.57
N ASP A 295 -1.49 7.34 0.73
CA ASP A 295 -0.09 7.19 1.13
C ASP A 295 0.66 8.47 0.81
N LEU A 296 1.25 9.05 1.85
CA LEU A 296 2.02 10.29 1.80
C LEU A 296 3.47 10.01 2.18
N LEU A 297 4.42 10.70 1.53
CA LEU A 297 5.79 10.83 2.01
C LEU A 297 5.99 12.25 2.51
N LEU A 298 6.43 12.40 3.76
CA LEU A 298 6.61 13.69 4.42
C LEU A 298 8.09 13.93 4.67
N ASP A 299 8.71 14.85 3.94
CA ASP A 299 10.11 15.25 4.13
C ASP A 299 10.22 16.43 5.11
N GLY A 300 9.91 16.18 6.38
CA GLY A 300 9.87 17.20 7.43
C GLY A 300 8.70 17.02 8.39
N GLU A 301 8.32 18.09 9.07
CA GLU A 301 7.16 18.13 9.98
C GLU A 301 5.90 18.75 9.33
N ASP A 302 6.06 19.52 8.24
CA ASP A 302 5.00 20.30 7.60
C ASP A 302 4.54 19.72 6.24
N ALA A 303 3.31 20.08 5.81
CA ALA A 303 2.71 19.58 4.57
C ALA A 303 3.33 20.15 3.29
N THR A 304 4.11 21.22 3.38
CA THR A 304 4.79 21.85 2.24
C THR A 304 5.77 20.90 1.56
N ASP A 305 6.26 19.92 2.30
CA ASP A 305 7.24 18.94 1.86
C ASP A 305 6.63 17.52 1.75
N ALA A 306 5.31 17.46 1.57
CA ALA A 306 4.57 16.21 1.43
C ALA A 306 4.32 15.84 -0.04
N TRP A 307 4.44 14.54 -0.36
CA TRP A 307 4.14 13.97 -1.66
C TRP A 307 3.03 12.93 -1.55
N VAL A 308 2.02 13.03 -2.41
CA VAL A 308 1.01 11.97 -2.56
C VAL A 308 1.58 10.86 -3.43
N LEU A 309 1.82 9.70 -2.83
CA LEU A 309 2.49 8.57 -3.49
C LEU A 309 1.50 7.65 -4.21
N GLU A 310 0.43 7.27 -3.50
CA GLU A 310 -0.65 6.43 -4.00
C GLU A 310 -1.96 6.67 -3.22
N VAL A 311 -3.09 6.33 -3.83
CA VAL A 311 -4.39 6.35 -3.16
C VAL A 311 -5.08 5.01 -3.40
N ASN A 312 -5.37 4.31 -2.30
CA ASN A 312 -5.96 2.98 -2.30
C ASN A 312 -7.46 3.07 -2.06
N SER A 313 -8.29 2.55 -2.97
CA SER A 313 -9.75 2.55 -2.83
C SER A 313 -10.30 1.50 -1.86
N ALA A 314 -9.44 0.61 -1.34
CA ALA A 314 -9.81 -0.48 -0.45
C ALA A 314 -8.67 -0.75 0.56
N PRO A 315 -8.33 0.20 1.43
CA PRO A 315 -7.18 0.08 2.33
C PRO A 315 -7.34 -1.12 3.27
N GLY A 316 -6.30 -1.96 3.35
CA GLY A 316 -6.25 -3.06 4.31
C GLY A 316 -5.84 -2.57 5.70
N LEU A 317 -6.65 -2.85 6.72
CA LEU A 317 -6.41 -2.38 8.09
C LEU A 317 -6.01 -3.47 9.09
N SER A 318 -6.04 -4.74 8.67
CA SER A 318 -5.83 -5.88 9.57
C SER A 318 -4.45 -5.88 10.23
N TYR A 319 -3.42 -5.36 9.56
CA TYR A 319 -2.09 -5.25 10.15
C TYR A 319 -2.04 -4.19 11.25
N PHE A 320 -2.64 -3.01 11.03
CA PHE A 320 -2.70 -1.96 12.04
C PHE A 320 -3.43 -2.43 13.30
N HIS A 321 -4.55 -3.13 13.14
CA HIS A 321 -5.31 -3.68 14.28
C HIS A 321 -4.46 -4.61 15.15
N ARG A 322 -3.47 -5.32 14.58
CA ARG A 322 -2.66 -6.29 15.32
C ARG A 322 -1.44 -5.68 16.03
N LEU A 323 -1.21 -4.37 15.93
CA LEU A 323 -0.06 -3.71 16.54
C LEU A 323 -0.22 -3.55 18.06
N GLY A 324 -1.44 -3.29 18.53
CA GLY A 324 -1.72 -3.06 19.94
C GLY A 324 -3.19 -2.78 20.21
N VAL A 325 -3.54 -2.62 21.48
CA VAL A 325 -4.93 -2.41 21.93
C VAL A 325 -5.47 -1.07 21.43
N SER A 326 -4.64 -0.02 21.43
CA SER A 326 -5.03 1.31 20.94
C SER A 326 -5.29 1.29 19.43
N GLU A 327 -4.41 0.63 18.67
CA GLU A 327 -4.53 0.50 17.22
C GLU A 327 -5.71 -0.39 16.82
N ALA A 328 -5.99 -1.46 17.58
CA ALA A 328 -7.19 -2.26 17.41
C ALA A 328 -8.46 -1.40 17.58
N ALA A 329 -8.53 -0.61 18.64
CA ALA A 329 -9.65 0.30 18.89
C ALA A 329 -9.82 1.34 17.78
N ARG A 330 -8.72 1.92 17.27
CA ARG A 330 -8.74 2.83 16.11
C ARG A 330 -9.31 2.15 14.87
N VAL A 331 -8.84 0.94 14.54
CA VAL A 331 -9.33 0.20 13.37
C VAL A 331 -10.80 -0.19 13.50
N GLU A 332 -11.25 -0.63 14.67
CA GLU A 332 -12.67 -0.90 14.90
C GLU A 332 -13.53 0.36 14.73
N ALA A 333 -13.05 1.52 15.21
CA ALA A 333 -13.73 2.80 15.00
C ALA A 333 -13.81 3.21 13.52
N ILE A 334 -12.76 2.93 12.73
CA ILE A 334 -12.77 3.14 11.27
C ILE A 334 -13.83 2.25 10.61
N TYR A 335 -13.89 0.96 10.93
CA TYR A 335 -14.90 0.05 10.37
C TYR A 335 -16.33 0.41 10.81
N ALA A 336 -16.50 0.90 12.04
CA ALA A 336 -17.79 1.40 12.52
C ALA A 336 -18.26 2.59 11.69
N ALA A 337 -17.40 3.61 11.51
CA ALA A 337 -17.71 4.78 10.70
C ALA A 337 -17.97 4.42 9.23
N LEU A 338 -17.19 3.49 8.67
CA LEU A 338 -17.42 2.98 7.31
C LEU A 338 -18.79 2.34 7.18
N LEU A 339 -19.17 1.48 8.13
CA LEU A 339 -20.47 0.83 8.13
C LEU A 339 -21.60 1.85 8.26
N ASP A 340 -21.47 2.84 9.16
CA ASP A 340 -22.43 3.95 9.28
C ASP A 340 -22.59 4.70 7.95
N ALA A 341 -21.48 5.07 7.29
CA ALA A 341 -21.50 5.75 6.00
C ALA A 341 -22.13 4.94 4.86
N MET A 342 -22.10 3.60 4.95
CA MET A 342 -22.81 2.71 4.02
C MET A 342 -24.30 2.62 4.33
N LEU A 343 -24.66 2.51 5.62
CA LEU A 343 -26.05 2.33 6.03
C LEU A 343 -26.85 3.65 6.01
N ASP A 344 -26.22 4.79 6.27
CA ASP A 344 -26.92 6.08 6.39
C ASP A 344 -27.01 6.86 5.06
N GLY A 345 -26.15 6.55 4.09
CA GLY A 345 -26.13 7.16 2.76
C GLY A 345 -27.11 6.54 1.78
#